data_AF-A0A6A5KFJ0-F1
#
_entry.id   AF-A0A6A5KFJ0-F1
#
_cell.length_a   1.000
_cell.length_b   1.000
_cell.length_c   1.000
_cell.angle_alpha   90.00
_cell.angle_beta   90.00
_cell.angle_gamma   90.00
#
_symmetry.space_group_name_H-M   'P 1'
#
loop_
_entity.id
_entity.type
_entity.pdbx_description
1 polymer ?
#
loop_
_entity_poly.entity_id
_entity_poly.type
_entity_poly.pdbx_seq_one_letter_code
_entity_poly.pdbx_strand_id
1 'polypeptide(L)'
;MGHFQFKELGSICNYAKEKYEERAETKRRRSRSSSDVTMEVGKVQPYGKLHKPPTVQSLHERPRKKLQKRSLPTLLNAPQPAPYLFVLEYDPYPYNTKPSEFLGVYATINSVTAGAFRYGAYTFSREGLLDGSEYLSPTGRIKILSHAVQSTGVTAAVTERSRKEDGELMRLDIPHPGQDPRVDSLQDVSTDKVQETMFLAIHEGPQSAFCIGLFTSKSLAWGACLKDKAWLAWSDKLVEEERSIGEKNMPQTSARLVGSGRHAWFVRAHEVDGKRR
;
A
#
# COMPACT_ATOMS: atom_id res chain seq x y z
N MET A 1 27.61 30.25 34.19
CA MET A 1 28.30 29.83 32.95
C MET A 1 28.19 28.32 32.82
N GLY A 2 28.12 27.78 31.61
CA GLY A 2 28.02 26.33 31.35
C GLY A 2 27.88 26.07 29.86
N HIS A 3 28.99 25.82 29.17
CA HIS A 3 29.05 25.81 27.71
C HIS A 3 29.11 24.36 27.18
N PHE A 4 27.95 23.78 26.86
CA PHE A 4 27.91 22.45 26.23
C PHE A 4 28.22 22.55 24.73
N GLN A 5 29.16 21.73 24.25
CA GLN A 5 29.53 21.66 22.83
C GLN A 5 28.75 20.54 22.13
N PHE A 6 27.82 20.88 21.24
CA PHE A 6 27.26 19.92 20.28
C PHE A 6 28.28 19.65 19.17
N LYS A 7 28.92 18.47 19.17
CA LYS A 7 29.85 18.06 18.11
C LYS A 7 29.75 16.61 17.58
N GLU A 8 28.96 15.74 18.20
CA GLU A 8 29.00 14.28 17.90
C GLU A 8 27.71 13.67 17.34
N LEU A 9 26.91 14.46 16.60
CA LEU A 9 25.67 13.99 15.94
C LEU A 9 25.70 13.98 14.40
N GLY A 10 26.85 14.26 13.78
CA GLY A 10 27.00 14.32 12.32
C GLY A 10 27.54 13.06 11.64
N SER A 11 27.94 12.03 12.39
CA SER A 11 28.78 10.94 11.85
C SER A 11 28.04 9.95 10.94
N ILE A 12 26.84 9.49 11.35
CA ILE A 12 26.16 8.32 10.77
C ILE A 12 25.73 8.55 9.32
N CYS A 13 25.33 9.77 8.94
CA CYS A 13 24.86 10.08 7.59
C CYS A 13 25.98 10.16 6.54
N ASN A 14 27.25 10.35 6.94
CA ASN A 14 28.35 10.55 5.98
C ASN A 14 28.78 9.25 5.28
N TYR A 15 28.76 8.11 5.98
CA TYR A 15 29.23 6.83 5.44
C TYR A 15 28.49 6.39 4.16
N ALA A 16 27.17 6.62 4.12
CA ALA A 16 26.35 6.30 2.94
C ALA A 16 26.68 7.19 1.72
N LYS A 17 27.03 8.45 1.96
CA LYS A 17 27.46 9.40 0.92
C LYS A 17 28.85 9.04 0.39
N GLU A 18 29.80 8.81 1.28
CA GLU A 18 31.18 8.43 0.94
C GLU A 18 31.24 7.17 0.07
N LYS A 19 30.49 6.12 0.43
CA LYS A 19 30.36 4.87 -0.36
C LYS A 19 29.66 5.05 -1.72
N TYR A 20 28.90 6.13 -1.91
CA TYR A 20 28.32 6.48 -3.21
C TYR A 20 29.33 7.23 -4.09
N GLU A 21 30.06 8.19 -3.53
CA GLU A 21 31.07 8.99 -4.22
C GLU A 21 32.27 8.12 -4.69
N GLU A 22 32.72 7.17 -3.87
CA GLU A 22 33.72 6.13 -4.24
C GLU A 22 33.31 5.32 -5.49
N ARG A 23 32.02 4.97 -5.61
CA ARG A 23 31.46 4.25 -6.76
C ARG A 23 31.26 5.13 -8.00
N ALA A 24 31.15 6.45 -7.85
CA ALA A 24 31.11 7.39 -8.96
C ALA A 24 32.52 7.66 -9.52
N GLU A 25 33.50 7.85 -8.64
CA GLU A 25 34.92 8.08 -8.96
C GLU A 25 35.51 6.90 -9.77
N THR A 26 35.31 5.68 -9.30
CA THR A 26 35.80 4.45 -9.96
C THR A 26 35.21 4.22 -11.35
N LYS A 27 33.95 4.63 -11.60
CA LYS A 27 33.36 4.60 -12.94
C LYS A 27 33.97 5.65 -13.87
N ARG A 28 34.22 6.87 -13.39
CA ARG A 28 34.84 7.94 -14.20
C ARG A 28 36.26 7.59 -14.64
N ARG A 29 37.08 7.00 -13.77
CA ARG A 29 38.48 6.65 -14.08
C ARG A 29 38.63 5.60 -15.19
N ARG A 30 37.65 4.71 -15.39
CA ARG A 30 37.67 3.71 -16.49
C ARG A 30 37.38 4.29 -17.89
N SER A 31 37.07 5.58 -18.01
CA SER A 31 36.68 6.20 -19.30
C SER A 31 37.77 7.08 -19.94
N ARG A 32 38.99 7.15 -19.38
CA ARG A 32 40.06 8.07 -19.85
C ARG A 32 41.47 7.47 -19.76
N SER A 33 41.78 6.51 -20.64
CA SER A 33 43.13 6.01 -20.96
C SER A 33 42.99 5.00 -22.12
N SER A 34 43.84 4.93 -23.16
CA SER A 34 44.83 5.87 -23.71
C SER A 34 45.08 5.49 -25.19
N SER A 35 45.65 6.39 -25.99
CA SER A 35 46.28 6.08 -27.30
C SER A 35 47.67 5.43 -27.09
N ASP A 36 48.44 4.95 -28.09
CA ASP A 36 48.46 5.25 -29.54
C ASP A 36 48.45 3.96 -30.44
N VAL A 37 49.24 3.66 -31.51
CA VAL A 37 50.44 4.26 -32.12
C VAL A 37 50.62 3.88 -33.61
N THR A 38 51.36 4.72 -34.37
CA THR A 38 52.13 4.47 -35.62
C THR A 38 51.45 4.37 -37.01
N MET A 39 52.16 4.95 -38.00
CA MET A 39 51.95 4.89 -39.45
C MET A 39 53.09 4.10 -40.12
N GLU A 40 52.96 3.75 -41.42
CA GLU A 40 54.07 3.50 -42.37
C GLU A 40 53.54 3.66 -43.83
N VAL A 41 54.41 3.67 -44.85
CA VAL A 41 54.14 4.23 -46.20
C VAL A 41 54.49 3.26 -47.35
N GLY A 42 53.71 3.25 -48.45
CA GLY A 42 53.99 2.40 -49.64
C GLY A 42 53.41 2.93 -50.98
N LYS A 43 53.99 2.53 -52.12
CA LYS A 43 53.74 3.10 -53.46
C LYS A 43 53.28 2.09 -54.53
N VAL A 44 52.31 2.50 -55.35
CA VAL A 44 52.23 2.37 -56.84
C VAL A 44 52.59 1.02 -57.54
N GLN A 45 51.56 0.29 -58.02
CA GLN A 45 51.36 -0.36 -59.36
C GLN A 45 52.49 -1.19 -60.07
N PRO A 46 52.26 -1.89 -61.23
CA PRO A 46 51.01 -2.34 -61.92
C PRO A 46 51.04 -3.83 -62.41
N TYR A 47 50.00 -4.22 -63.18
CA TYR A 47 49.87 -5.39 -64.09
C TYR A 47 49.80 -6.84 -63.52
N GLY A 48 48.76 -7.57 -63.95
CA GLY A 48 48.60 -9.03 -63.76
C GLY A 48 47.33 -9.55 -64.44
N LYS A 49 47.47 -10.35 -65.52
CA LYS A 49 46.37 -10.70 -66.46
C LYS A 49 45.24 -11.56 -65.86
N LEU A 50 44.04 -11.37 -66.42
CA LEU A 50 42.82 -12.19 -66.24
C LEU A 50 43.11 -13.70 -66.21
N HIS A 51 42.55 -14.43 -65.23
CA HIS A 51 42.12 -15.82 -65.42
C HIS A 51 40.99 -16.23 -64.45
N LYS A 52 39.81 -16.52 -65.05
CA LYS A 52 38.62 -17.20 -64.48
C LYS A 52 37.87 -16.45 -63.35
N PRO A 53 36.55 -16.22 -63.48
CA PRO A 53 35.73 -15.87 -62.32
C PRO A 53 35.60 -17.09 -61.38
N PRO A 54 35.56 -16.91 -60.04
CA PRO A 54 35.36 -18.02 -59.12
C PRO A 54 33.92 -18.54 -59.19
N THR A 55 33.76 -19.84 -59.42
CA THR A 55 32.45 -20.51 -59.42
C THR A 55 31.86 -20.52 -58.02
N VAL A 56 30.94 -19.59 -57.74
CA VAL A 56 30.29 -19.48 -56.43
C VAL A 56 29.38 -20.70 -56.20
N GLN A 57 29.80 -21.59 -55.30
CA GLN A 57 28.98 -22.71 -54.85
C GLN A 57 27.71 -22.19 -54.16
N SER A 58 26.58 -22.85 -54.38
CA SER A 58 25.27 -22.48 -53.84
C SER A 58 25.19 -22.70 -52.32
N LEU A 59 25.69 -21.70 -51.59
CA LEU A 59 25.55 -21.59 -50.14
C LEU A 59 24.08 -21.76 -49.74
N HIS A 60 23.80 -22.81 -48.95
CA HIS A 60 22.43 -23.23 -48.65
C HIS A 60 21.59 -22.10 -48.08
N GLU A 61 20.38 -21.92 -48.62
CA GLU A 61 19.41 -20.95 -48.14
C GLU A 61 18.85 -21.38 -46.78
N ARG A 62 19.58 -21.07 -45.71
CA ARG A 62 19.11 -21.26 -44.33
C ARG A 62 17.87 -20.40 -44.12
N PRO A 63 16.71 -20.98 -43.72
CA PRO A 63 15.48 -20.23 -43.54
C PRO A 63 15.66 -19.19 -42.43
N ARG A 64 15.79 -17.92 -42.82
CA ARG A 64 15.87 -16.80 -41.90
C ARG A 64 14.53 -16.64 -41.18
N LYS A 65 14.37 -17.28 -40.02
CA LYS A 65 13.37 -16.89 -39.01
C LYS A 65 13.62 -15.43 -38.65
N LYS A 66 12.96 -14.51 -39.36
CA LYS A 66 12.92 -13.09 -39.01
C LYS A 66 12.34 -13.02 -37.61
N LEU A 67 13.13 -12.55 -36.64
CA LEU A 67 12.67 -12.31 -35.28
C LEU A 67 11.55 -11.26 -35.36
N GLN A 68 10.29 -11.71 -35.28
CA GLN A 68 9.17 -10.79 -35.16
C GLN A 68 9.40 -9.97 -33.89
N LYS A 69 9.61 -8.66 -34.05
CA LYS A 69 9.52 -7.75 -32.91
C LYS A 69 8.12 -7.94 -32.34
N ARG A 70 8.03 -8.53 -31.13
CA ARG A 70 6.86 -8.31 -30.28
C ARG A 70 6.66 -6.80 -30.22
N SER A 71 5.49 -6.32 -30.63
CA SER A 71 5.03 -5.00 -30.22
C SER A 71 5.15 -4.94 -28.69
N LEU A 72 5.67 -3.83 -28.17
CA LEU A 72 5.58 -3.62 -26.73
C LEU A 72 4.08 -3.62 -26.37
N PRO A 73 3.66 -4.27 -25.27
CA PRO A 73 2.31 -4.09 -24.77
C PRO A 73 2.11 -2.60 -24.53
N THR A 74 1.05 -2.04 -25.11
CA THR A 74 0.82 -0.60 -25.15
C THR A 74 0.78 -0.03 -23.73
N LEU A 75 1.46 1.11 -23.49
CA LEU A 75 1.52 1.80 -22.19
C LEU A 75 0.19 2.52 -21.84
N LEU A 76 -0.95 1.90 -22.15
CA LEU A 76 -2.29 2.34 -21.75
C LEU A 76 -2.61 1.96 -20.29
N ASN A 77 -2.00 0.88 -19.79
CA ASN A 77 -2.03 0.53 -18.37
C ASN A 77 -0.91 1.26 -17.61
N ALA A 78 -0.85 2.59 -17.73
CA ALA A 78 -0.29 3.39 -16.65
C ALA A 78 -1.20 3.16 -15.42
N PRO A 79 -0.67 2.79 -14.24
CA PRO A 79 -1.51 2.63 -13.07
C PRO A 79 -2.15 3.98 -12.75
N GLN A 80 -3.48 4.07 -12.82
CA GLN A 80 -4.16 5.26 -12.35
C GLN A 80 -3.82 5.47 -10.87
N PRO A 81 -3.55 6.71 -10.43
CA PRO A 81 -3.29 6.97 -9.03
C PRO A 81 -4.50 6.52 -8.21
N ALA A 82 -4.24 5.78 -7.14
CA ALA A 82 -5.30 5.32 -6.24
C ALA A 82 -6.17 6.51 -5.80
N PRO A 83 -7.51 6.41 -5.87
CA PRO A 83 -8.37 7.52 -5.46
C PRO A 83 -8.13 7.79 -3.97
N TYR A 84 -8.07 9.07 -3.61
CA TYR A 84 -7.97 9.51 -2.22
C TYR A 84 -9.35 9.82 -1.70
N LEU A 85 -9.66 9.30 -0.51
CA LEU A 85 -10.88 9.59 0.23
C LEU A 85 -10.52 10.16 1.60
N PHE A 86 -11.43 10.92 2.17
CA PHE A 86 -11.24 11.60 3.44
C PHE A 86 -11.90 10.81 4.57
N VAL A 87 -11.11 10.38 5.54
CA VAL A 87 -11.57 9.72 6.78
C VAL A 87 -11.72 10.79 7.85
N LEU A 88 -12.85 10.76 8.56
CA LEU A 88 -13.11 11.64 9.70
C LEU A 88 -12.85 10.88 11.01
N GLU A 89 -11.91 11.35 11.82
CA GLU A 89 -11.53 10.77 13.11
C GLU A 89 -11.92 11.75 14.24
N TYR A 90 -12.43 11.23 15.36
CA TYR A 90 -12.63 11.98 16.59
C TYR A 90 -11.71 11.47 17.70
N ASP A 91 -10.98 12.38 18.33
CA ASP A 91 -9.99 12.12 19.38
C ASP A 91 -10.45 12.82 20.67
N PRO A 92 -10.94 12.07 21.67
CA PRO A 92 -11.65 12.61 22.83
C PRO A 92 -10.71 13.31 23.82
N TYR A 93 -11.20 14.38 24.45
CA TYR A 93 -10.52 15.04 25.57
C TYR A 93 -10.91 14.38 26.91
N PRO A 94 -9.97 14.17 27.86
CA PRO A 94 -8.53 14.41 27.73
C PRO A 94 -7.84 13.39 26.81
N TYR A 95 -6.98 13.91 25.92
CA TYR A 95 -6.32 13.13 24.88
C TYR A 95 -5.47 11.97 25.43
N ASN A 96 -5.35 10.90 24.66
CA ASN A 96 -4.63 9.67 25.03
C ASN A 96 -5.19 8.95 26.28
N THR A 97 -6.43 9.22 26.70
CA THR A 97 -7.10 8.45 27.77
C THR A 97 -8.10 7.42 27.27
N LYS A 98 -8.50 7.53 26.00
CA LYS A 98 -9.36 6.59 25.27
C LYS A 98 -8.93 6.55 23.80
N PRO A 99 -9.17 5.45 23.07
CA PRO A 99 -8.94 5.40 21.63
C PRO A 99 -9.79 6.41 20.86
N SER A 100 -9.36 6.75 19.65
CA SER A 100 -10.10 7.63 18.74
C SER A 100 -11.15 6.87 17.91
N GLU A 101 -12.22 7.57 17.52
CA GLU A 101 -13.36 7.00 16.81
C GLU A 101 -13.39 7.43 15.34
N PHE A 102 -13.41 6.46 14.42
CA PHE A 102 -13.59 6.73 12.99
C PHE A 102 -15.08 6.93 12.66
N LEU A 103 -15.44 8.19 12.38
CA LEU A 103 -16.80 8.71 12.26
C LEU A 103 -17.43 8.58 10.86
N GLY A 104 -16.61 8.44 9.81
CA GLY A 104 -17.07 8.38 8.43
C GLY A 104 -15.97 8.42 7.38
N VAL A 105 -16.33 8.12 6.13
CA VAL A 105 -15.48 8.18 4.94
C VAL A 105 -16.22 9.00 3.87
N TYR A 106 -15.51 9.88 3.17
CA TYR A 106 -16.09 10.94 2.35
C TYR A 106 -15.31 11.14 1.04
N ALA A 107 -16.00 11.49 -0.05
CA ALA A 107 -15.37 11.65 -1.37
C ALA A 107 -14.61 12.97 -1.55
N THR A 108 -14.97 14.02 -0.81
CA THR A 108 -14.44 15.38 -1.04
C THR A 108 -14.14 16.11 0.26
N ILE A 109 -13.21 17.07 0.21
CA ILE A 109 -12.90 17.97 1.34
C ILE A 109 -14.16 18.73 1.83
N ASN A 110 -15.08 19.03 0.91
CA ASN A 110 -16.35 19.71 1.22
C ASN A 110 -17.32 18.81 1.98
N SER A 111 -17.44 17.53 1.58
CA SER A 111 -18.36 16.58 2.23
C SER A 111 -17.84 16.13 3.60
N VAL A 112 -16.53 15.94 3.77
CA VAL A 112 -15.94 15.65 5.10
C VAL A 112 -15.99 16.86 6.03
N THR A 113 -15.77 18.08 5.55
CA THR A 113 -15.93 19.31 6.36
C THR A 113 -17.38 19.52 6.79
N ALA A 114 -18.34 19.30 5.88
CA ALA A 114 -19.76 19.27 6.23
C ALA A 114 -20.11 18.13 7.21
N GLY A 115 -19.36 17.03 7.18
CA GLY A 115 -19.39 15.96 8.18
C GLY A 115 -18.90 16.44 9.55
N ALA A 116 -17.71 17.07 9.62
CA ALA A 116 -17.12 17.59 10.85
C ALA A 116 -18.07 18.53 11.60
N PHE A 117 -18.73 19.47 10.90
CA PHE A 117 -19.72 20.36 11.50
C PHE A 117 -20.94 19.61 12.08
N ARG A 118 -21.41 18.51 11.45
CA ARG A 118 -22.48 17.66 12.01
C ARG A 118 -22.06 16.91 13.26
N TYR A 119 -20.77 16.67 13.44
CA TYR A 119 -20.18 16.05 14.63
C TYR A 119 -19.72 17.08 15.69
N GLY A 120 -20.08 18.36 15.55
CA GLY A 120 -19.84 19.38 16.58
C GLY A 120 -18.48 20.09 16.49
N ALA A 121 -17.80 20.04 15.34
CA ALA A 121 -16.71 20.97 15.05
C ALA A 121 -17.22 22.42 15.10
N TYR A 122 -16.50 23.33 15.77
CA TYR A 122 -16.90 24.75 15.87
C TYR A 122 -15.78 25.75 15.54
N THR A 123 -14.51 25.35 15.66
CA THR A 123 -13.33 26.15 15.29
C THR A 123 -12.23 25.22 14.82
N PHE A 124 -11.25 25.74 14.07
CA PHE A 124 -9.98 25.04 13.83
C PHE A 124 -9.17 24.92 15.12
N SER A 125 -8.33 23.88 15.23
CA SER A 125 -7.22 23.87 16.19
C SER A 125 -6.09 24.80 15.72
N ARG A 126 -4.99 24.91 16.47
CA ARG A 126 -3.83 25.72 16.06
C ARG A 126 -3.20 25.14 14.78
N GLU A 127 -3.18 23.81 14.70
CA GLU A 127 -2.64 23.02 13.61
C GLU A 127 -3.58 23.13 12.40
N GLY A 128 -4.88 22.86 12.60
CA GLY A 128 -5.88 22.95 11.55
C GLY A 128 -6.13 24.36 10.99
N LEU A 129 -5.70 25.42 11.69
CA LEU A 129 -5.73 26.79 11.16
C LEU A 129 -4.75 26.99 9.98
N LEU A 130 -3.78 26.10 9.80
CA LEU A 130 -2.77 26.16 8.74
C LEU A 130 -3.16 25.36 7.49
N ASP A 131 -3.84 24.22 7.65
CA ASP A 131 -4.11 23.26 6.57
C ASP A 131 -5.57 22.78 6.45
N GLY A 132 -6.44 23.18 7.38
CA GLY A 132 -7.85 22.76 7.45
C GLY A 132 -8.08 21.33 7.97
N SER A 133 -7.04 20.64 8.47
CA SER A 133 -7.10 19.22 8.82
C SER A 133 -7.73 18.92 10.18
N GLU A 134 -7.73 19.86 11.13
CA GLU A 134 -8.18 19.59 12.51
C GLU A 134 -9.06 20.70 13.09
N TYR A 135 -10.18 20.27 13.69
CA TYR A 135 -11.18 21.11 14.33
C TYR A 135 -11.29 20.76 15.82
N LEU A 136 -11.63 21.75 16.64
CA LEU A 136 -12.03 21.52 18.02
C LEU A 136 -13.55 21.31 18.11
N SER A 137 -13.94 20.48 19.07
CA SER A 137 -15.30 20.21 19.51
C SER A 137 -15.39 20.37 21.04
N PRO A 138 -16.58 20.51 21.65
CA PRO A 138 -16.70 20.71 23.09
C PRO A 138 -16.11 19.58 23.97
N THR A 139 -15.87 18.39 23.39
CA THR A 139 -15.47 17.17 24.11
C THR A 139 -14.16 16.55 23.60
N GLY A 140 -13.48 17.17 22.63
CA GLY A 140 -12.32 16.59 21.94
C GLY A 140 -11.99 17.32 20.64
N ARG A 141 -11.23 16.68 19.76
CA ARG A 141 -10.87 17.22 18.44
C ARG A 141 -11.29 16.28 17.31
N ILE A 142 -11.54 16.84 16.13
CA ILE A 142 -12.03 16.16 14.95
C ILE A 142 -11.00 16.37 13.83
N LYS A 143 -10.43 15.29 13.32
CA LYS A 143 -9.36 15.28 12.30
C LYS A 143 -9.91 14.80 10.97
N ILE A 144 -9.36 15.35 9.89
CA ILE A 144 -9.65 15.02 8.50
C ILE A 144 -8.38 14.41 7.89
N LEU A 145 -8.39 13.09 7.67
CA LEU A 145 -7.24 12.35 7.17
C LEU A 145 -7.46 11.92 5.71
N SER A 146 -6.53 12.25 4.82
CA SER A 146 -6.57 11.81 3.42
C SER A 146 -5.91 10.43 3.28
N HIS A 147 -6.66 9.43 2.83
CA HIS A 147 -6.17 8.06 2.62
C HIS A 147 -6.34 7.63 1.16
N ALA A 148 -5.25 7.11 0.58
CA ALA A 148 -5.30 6.41 -0.70
C ALA A 148 -6.02 5.06 -0.56
N VAL A 149 -7.02 4.82 -1.40
CA VAL A 149 -7.82 3.58 -1.41
C VAL A 149 -7.00 2.43 -1.99
N GLN A 150 -6.87 1.34 -1.23
CA GLN A 150 -6.12 0.15 -1.63
C GLN A 150 -7.04 -0.90 -2.23
N SER A 151 -6.86 -1.16 -3.53
CA SER A 151 -7.56 -2.18 -4.32
C SER A 151 -6.74 -3.46 -4.55
N THR A 152 -5.48 -3.48 -4.09
CA THR A 152 -4.57 -4.63 -4.18
C THR A 152 -3.78 -4.75 -2.87
N GLY A 153 -3.37 -5.97 -2.50
CA GLY A 153 -2.69 -6.23 -1.24
C GLY A 153 -2.77 -7.71 -0.83
N VAL A 154 -2.41 -8.00 0.41
CA VAL A 154 -2.63 -9.32 1.01
C VAL A 154 -4.12 -9.48 1.31
N THR A 155 -4.76 -10.50 0.73
CA THR A 155 -6.11 -10.92 1.13
C THR A 155 -6.03 -11.96 2.24
N ALA A 156 -6.98 -11.93 3.16
CA ALA A 156 -7.22 -13.00 4.13
C ALA A 156 -8.62 -13.58 3.95
N ALA A 157 -8.75 -14.89 4.18
CA ALA A 157 -10.05 -15.53 4.27
C ALA A 157 -10.84 -14.90 5.42
N VAL A 158 -12.03 -14.38 5.10
CA VAL A 158 -12.98 -13.88 6.10
C VAL A 158 -13.92 -15.04 6.41
N THR A 159 -13.80 -15.60 7.60
CA THR A 159 -14.75 -16.60 8.09
C THR A 159 -16.10 -15.91 8.31
N GLU A 160 -16.99 -16.01 7.33
CA GLU A 160 -18.38 -15.57 7.49
C GLU A 160 -19.07 -16.51 8.50
N ARG A 161 -20.01 -16.02 9.32
CA ARG A 161 -20.83 -16.94 10.11
C ARG A 161 -21.60 -17.85 9.16
N SER A 162 -21.59 -19.16 9.43
CA SER A 162 -22.14 -20.18 8.55
C SER A 162 -23.56 -19.84 8.11
N ARG A 163 -23.79 -19.90 6.79
CA ARG A 163 -25.12 -19.75 6.21
C ARG A 163 -25.99 -20.86 6.80
N LYS A 164 -27.06 -20.48 7.52
CA LYS A 164 -28.00 -21.45 8.10
C LYS A 164 -28.86 -22.06 7.00
N GLU A 165 -28.39 -23.16 6.42
CA GLU A 165 -29.29 -24.22 5.98
C GLU A 165 -29.64 -25.06 7.22
N ASP A 166 -30.93 -25.35 7.40
CA ASP A 166 -31.57 -26.18 8.43
C ASP A 166 -31.22 -25.95 9.92
N GLY A 167 -30.54 -24.85 10.24
CA GLY A 167 -30.61 -24.18 11.55
C GLY A 167 -29.47 -24.47 12.53
N GLU A 168 -28.69 -25.52 12.32
CA GLU A 168 -27.49 -25.82 13.11
C GLU A 168 -26.31 -24.87 12.79
N LEU A 169 -25.33 -24.80 13.69
CA LEU A 169 -24.13 -23.99 13.55
C LEU A 169 -23.03 -24.78 12.83
N MET A 170 -23.12 -24.84 11.50
CA MET A 170 -22.18 -25.56 10.64
C MET A 170 -20.73 -25.13 10.90
N ARG A 171 -19.84 -26.10 11.14
CA ARG A 171 -18.43 -25.90 11.51
C ARG A 171 -17.52 -25.84 10.29
N LEU A 172 -17.01 -24.64 10.01
CA LEU A 172 -16.19 -24.33 8.83
C LEU A 172 -14.74 -24.85 8.91
N ASP A 173 -14.36 -25.49 10.00
CA ASP A 173 -13.05 -26.14 10.21
C ASP A 173 -12.98 -27.60 9.72
N ILE A 174 -14.09 -28.13 9.18
CA ILE A 174 -14.18 -29.48 8.60
C ILE A 174 -14.60 -29.35 7.11
N PRO A 175 -13.90 -29.99 6.14
CA PRO A 175 -14.34 -30.00 4.75
C PRO A 175 -15.60 -30.87 4.60
N HIS A 176 -16.70 -30.27 4.16
CA HIS A 176 -17.99 -30.96 3.96
C HIS A 176 -18.15 -31.39 2.49
N PRO A 177 -18.63 -32.61 2.20
CA PRO A 177 -18.82 -33.08 0.83
C PRO A 177 -19.93 -32.29 0.13
N GLY A 178 -19.60 -31.65 -0.99
CA GLY A 178 -20.53 -30.84 -1.79
C GLY A 178 -20.12 -29.36 -1.96
N GLN A 179 -19.14 -28.87 -1.19
CA GLN A 179 -18.55 -27.55 -1.43
C GLN A 179 -17.45 -27.62 -2.49
N ASP A 180 -17.81 -27.38 -3.75
CA ASP A 180 -16.84 -27.02 -4.78
C ASP A 180 -16.05 -25.76 -4.36
N PRO A 181 -14.73 -25.69 -4.62
CA PRO A 181 -13.93 -24.51 -4.34
C PRO A 181 -14.23 -23.39 -5.35
N ARG A 182 -15.35 -22.70 -5.15
CA ARG A 182 -15.73 -21.55 -6.00
C ARG A 182 -14.71 -20.43 -5.85
N VAL A 183 -14.00 -20.19 -6.95
CA VAL A 183 -13.20 -18.98 -7.14
C VAL A 183 -14.17 -17.84 -7.40
N ASP A 184 -14.69 -17.21 -6.35
CA ASP A 184 -15.63 -16.10 -6.43
C ASP A 184 -14.94 -14.82 -6.94
N SER A 185 -14.65 -14.84 -8.24
CA SER A 185 -14.36 -13.67 -9.06
C SER A 185 -15.46 -13.58 -10.12
N LEU A 186 -16.51 -12.80 -9.84
CA LEU A 186 -17.19 -11.92 -10.80
C LEU A 186 -18.39 -11.18 -10.18
N GLN A 187 -18.32 -9.85 -10.22
CA GLN A 187 -19.43 -8.94 -10.58
C GLN A 187 -20.85 -9.25 -10.03
N ASP A 188 -21.11 -8.84 -8.79
CA ASP A 188 -22.48 -8.56 -8.34
C ASP A 188 -22.88 -7.14 -8.81
N VAL A 189 -23.37 -7.03 -10.04
CA VAL A 189 -23.77 -5.75 -10.68
C VAL A 189 -25.28 -5.59 -10.60
N SER A 190 -25.76 -5.21 -9.42
CA SER A 190 -27.13 -4.71 -9.22
C SER A 190 -27.17 -3.20 -9.45
N THR A 191 -27.93 -2.76 -10.45
CA THR A 191 -28.02 -1.34 -10.84
C THR A 191 -29.03 -0.56 -10.01
N ASP A 192 -28.79 -0.52 -8.70
CA ASP A 192 -29.25 0.59 -7.86
C ASP A 192 -28.10 1.59 -7.65
N LYS A 193 -28.35 2.75 -7.03
CA LYS A 193 -27.29 3.77 -6.83
C LYS A 193 -26.22 3.26 -5.86
N VAL A 194 -25.18 2.62 -6.39
CA VAL A 194 -24.10 1.99 -5.61
C VAL A 194 -23.41 3.02 -4.71
N GLN A 195 -23.80 3.05 -3.44
CA GLN A 195 -23.05 3.74 -2.39
C GLN A 195 -21.76 2.95 -2.18
N GLU A 196 -20.66 3.48 -2.71
CA GLU A 196 -19.35 2.84 -2.65
C GLU A 196 -19.01 2.56 -1.18
N THR A 197 -18.96 1.27 -0.81
CA THR A 197 -18.76 0.84 0.57
C THR A 197 -17.29 0.53 0.76
N MET A 198 -16.61 1.37 1.53
CA MET A 198 -15.20 1.23 1.83
C MET A 198 -14.99 0.52 3.17
N PHE A 199 -13.91 -0.26 3.24
CA PHE A 199 -13.54 -1.05 4.40
C PHE A 199 -12.31 -0.42 5.06
N LEU A 200 -12.51 0.18 6.24
CA LEU A 200 -11.44 0.73 7.05
C LEU A 200 -10.81 -0.40 7.87
N ALA A 201 -9.50 -0.60 7.75
CA ALA A 201 -8.74 -1.50 8.61
C ALA A 201 -8.22 -0.70 9.81
N ILE A 202 -8.56 -1.12 11.03
CA ILE A 202 -8.29 -0.38 12.27
C ILE A 202 -7.44 -1.22 13.21
N HIS A 203 -6.43 -0.60 13.81
CA HIS A 203 -5.74 -1.08 15.02
C HIS A 203 -6.13 -0.17 16.18
N GLU A 204 -6.63 -0.77 17.26
CA GLU A 204 -7.02 -0.09 18.50
C GLU A 204 -6.11 -0.59 19.62
N GLY A 205 -5.43 0.33 20.31
CA GLY A 205 -4.72 0.07 21.56
C GLY A 205 -5.48 0.62 22.76
N PRO A 206 -4.90 0.63 23.98
CA PRO A 206 -5.60 1.08 25.19
C PRO A 206 -5.92 2.59 25.22
N GLN A 207 -5.16 3.40 24.48
CA GLN A 207 -5.16 4.87 24.57
C GLN A 207 -5.27 5.58 23.21
N SER A 208 -5.28 4.84 22.11
CA SER A 208 -5.25 5.37 20.74
C SER A 208 -5.82 4.37 19.75
N ALA A 209 -6.36 4.85 18.64
CA ALA A 209 -6.68 4.03 17.48
C ALA A 209 -5.97 4.56 16.23
N PHE A 210 -5.71 3.68 15.28
CA PHE A 210 -4.98 3.97 14.06
C PHE A 210 -5.69 3.36 12.85
N CYS A 211 -5.88 4.17 11.81
CA CYS A 211 -6.30 3.69 10.49
C CYS A 211 -5.09 3.05 9.80
N ILE A 212 -5.07 1.71 9.71
CA ILE A 212 -4.06 0.93 8.97
C ILE A 212 -4.20 1.22 7.46
N GLY A 213 -5.43 1.44 7.00
CA GLY A 213 -5.72 1.83 5.62
C GLY A 213 -7.20 1.74 5.27
N LEU A 214 -7.51 2.21 4.06
CA LEU A 214 -8.84 2.22 3.47
C LEU A 214 -8.84 1.32 2.23
N PHE A 215 -9.76 0.37 2.15
CA PHE A 215 -9.73 -0.72 1.16
C PHE A 215 -11.06 -0.87 0.42
N THR A 216 -10.99 -1.30 -0.85
CA THR A 216 -12.18 -1.62 -1.65
C THR A 216 -12.86 -2.94 -1.26
N SER A 217 -12.22 -3.79 -0.43
CA SER A 217 -12.80 -5.07 -0.03
C SER A 217 -12.50 -5.45 1.43
N LYS A 218 -13.47 -6.16 2.01
CA LYS A 218 -13.45 -6.77 3.35
C LYS A 218 -12.25 -7.68 3.57
N SER A 219 -11.86 -8.46 2.56
CA SER A 219 -10.76 -9.43 2.64
C SER A 219 -9.37 -8.80 2.51
N LEU A 220 -9.24 -7.67 1.80
CA LEU A 220 -8.02 -6.85 1.81
C LEU A 220 -7.84 -6.12 3.14
N ALA A 221 -8.90 -5.47 3.65
CA ALA A 221 -8.86 -4.80 4.96
C ALA A 221 -8.51 -5.79 6.09
N TRP A 222 -9.07 -7.00 6.04
CA TRP A 222 -8.77 -8.05 7.01
C TRP A 222 -7.35 -8.61 6.87
N GLY A 223 -6.84 -8.76 5.64
CA GLY A 223 -5.44 -9.12 5.40
C GLY A 223 -4.45 -8.06 5.92
N ALA A 224 -4.80 -6.78 5.82
CA ALA A 224 -4.04 -5.68 6.41
C ALA A 224 -4.06 -5.73 7.95
N CYS A 225 -5.23 -5.96 8.57
CA CYS A 225 -5.35 -6.15 10.02
C CYS A 225 -4.47 -7.30 10.54
N LEU A 226 -4.50 -8.46 9.87
CA LEU A 226 -3.69 -9.62 10.25
C LEU A 226 -2.19 -9.40 10.00
N LYS A 227 -1.82 -8.66 8.95
CA LYS A 227 -0.42 -8.27 8.69
C LYS A 227 0.12 -7.35 9.78
N ASP A 228 -0.66 -6.36 10.21
CA ASP A 228 -0.29 -5.43 11.28
C ASP A 228 -0.13 -6.16 12.63
N LYS A 229 -1.10 -7.01 12.99
CA LYS A 229 -0.99 -7.89 14.16
C LYS A 229 0.26 -8.79 14.10
N ALA A 230 0.57 -9.38 12.94
CA ALA A 230 1.76 -10.21 12.77
C ALA A 230 3.08 -9.42 12.85
N TRP A 231 3.07 -8.12 12.51
CA TRP A 231 4.20 -7.23 12.70
C TRP A 231 4.44 -6.90 14.18
N LEU A 232 3.38 -6.61 14.94
CA LEU A 232 3.46 -6.41 16.39
C LEU A 232 3.83 -7.71 17.14
N ALA A 233 3.38 -8.86 16.66
CA ALA A 233 3.78 -10.18 17.17
C ALA A 233 5.26 -10.54 16.90
N TRP A 234 5.95 -9.79 16.02
CA TRP A 234 7.37 -9.96 15.73
C TRP A 234 8.25 -9.21 16.74
N SER A 235 7.85 -7.99 17.13
CA SER A 235 8.59 -7.21 18.14
C SER A 235 8.31 -7.68 19.57
N ASP A 236 7.05 -8.06 19.84
CA ASP A 236 6.53 -8.17 21.20
C ASP A 236 5.61 -9.38 21.37
N LYS A 237 5.55 -9.93 22.60
CA LYS A 237 4.78 -11.13 22.88
C LYS A 237 3.28 -10.83 23.01
N LEU A 238 2.49 -11.39 22.09
CA LEU A 238 1.03 -11.52 22.24
C LEU A 238 0.66 -12.71 23.14
N VAL A 239 -0.41 -12.51 23.91
CA VAL A 239 -1.07 -13.49 24.80
C VAL A 239 -2.59 -13.24 24.73
N GLU A 240 -3.42 -14.13 25.28
CA GLU A 240 -4.88 -13.93 25.37
C GLU A 240 -5.53 -13.61 23.99
N GLU A 241 -5.11 -14.31 22.94
CA GLU A 241 -5.64 -14.11 21.59
C GLU A 241 -7.10 -14.56 21.46
N GLU A 242 -7.95 -13.63 21.01
CA GLU A 242 -9.35 -13.86 20.69
C GLU A 242 -9.60 -13.56 19.20
N ARG A 243 -10.47 -14.33 18.55
CA ARG A 243 -10.99 -14.05 17.21
C ARG A 243 -12.51 -14.11 17.25
N SER A 244 -13.15 -13.10 16.68
CA SER A 244 -14.59 -12.92 16.74
C SER A 244 -15.12 -12.29 15.44
N ILE A 245 -16.44 -12.26 15.31
CA ILE A 245 -17.15 -11.59 14.23
C ILE A 245 -18.06 -10.58 14.90
N GLY A 246 -17.74 -9.31 14.74
CA GLY A 246 -18.41 -8.17 15.36
C GLY A 246 -19.61 -7.68 14.56
N GLU A 247 -19.90 -6.38 14.68
CA GLU A 247 -21.02 -5.75 13.98
C GLU A 247 -20.95 -5.92 12.45
N LYS A 248 -22.12 -5.93 11.81
CA LYS A 248 -22.28 -6.04 10.35
C LYS A 248 -21.50 -7.23 9.71
N ASN A 249 -21.29 -8.33 10.44
CA ASN A 249 -20.51 -9.50 10.01
C ASN A 249 -19.04 -9.14 9.66
N MET A 250 -18.45 -8.14 10.33
CA MET A 250 -17.04 -7.77 10.14
C MET A 250 -16.11 -8.62 11.02
N PRO A 251 -14.93 -9.04 10.51
CA PRO A 251 -13.96 -9.81 11.28
C PRO A 251 -13.23 -8.93 12.31
N GLN A 252 -12.95 -9.52 13.47
CA GLN A 252 -12.20 -8.91 14.56
C GLN A 252 -11.24 -9.93 15.17
N THR A 253 -10.08 -9.47 15.63
CA THR A 253 -9.25 -10.19 16.59
C THR A 253 -8.78 -9.23 17.67
N SER A 254 -8.60 -9.73 18.89
CA SER A 254 -7.91 -8.98 19.94
C SER A 254 -6.85 -9.85 20.57
N ALA A 255 -5.90 -9.23 21.24
CA ALA A 255 -4.84 -9.90 21.98
C ALA A 255 -4.31 -8.95 23.06
N ARG A 256 -3.68 -9.51 24.08
CA ARG A 256 -2.94 -8.77 25.09
C ARG A 256 -1.47 -8.72 24.71
N LEU A 257 -0.95 -7.51 24.52
CA LEU A 257 0.46 -7.23 24.32
C LEU A 257 1.13 -7.08 25.70
N VAL A 258 2.16 -7.88 25.99
CA VAL A 258 2.85 -7.84 27.29
C VAL A 258 3.46 -6.45 27.52
N GLY A 259 3.12 -5.81 28.64
CA GLY A 259 3.60 -4.48 28.99
C GLY A 259 2.80 -3.30 28.40
N SER A 260 2.03 -3.51 27.33
CA SER A 260 1.24 -2.42 26.71
C SER A 260 -0.27 -2.50 27.01
N GLY A 261 -0.86 -3.69 27.11
CA GLY A 261 -2.29 -3.86 27.44
C GLY A 261 -3.06 -4.66 26.40
N ARG A 262 -4.37 -4.44 26.27
CA ARG A 262 -5.20 -5.11 25.24
C ARG A 262 -5.21 -4.28 23.95
N HIS A 263 -5.04 -4.95 22.83
CA HIS A 263 -5.15 -4.38 21.48
C HIS A 263 -6.20 -5.16 20.69
N ALA A 264 -6.86 -4.48 19.74
CA ALA A 264 -7.80 -5.08 18.81
C ALA A 264 -7.48 -4.65 17.37
N TRP A 265 -7.73 -5.56 16.43
CA TRP A 265 -7.65 -5.32 14.99
C TRP A 265 -8.96 -5.73 14.36
N PHE A 266 -9.62 -4.82 13.66
CA PHE A 266 -10.95 -5.05 13.10
C PHE A 266 -11.19 -4.23 11.84
N VAL A 267 -12.16 -4.68 11.04
CA VAL A 267 -12.63 -3.99 9.84
C VAL A 267 -13.92 -3.23 10.16
N ARG A 268 -14.04 -1.98 9.70
CA ARG A 268 -15.27 -1.18 9.79
C ARG A 268 -15.74 -0.76 8.39
N ALA A 269 -16.96 -1.12 8.03
CA ALA A 269 -17.56 -0.79 6.73
C ALA A 269 -18.28 0.58 6.79
N HIS A 270 -17.94 1.47 5.87
CA HIS A 270 -18.51 2.81 5.72
C HIS A 270 -19.01 3.04 4.29
N GLU A 271 -20.24 3.54 4.15
CA GLU A 271 -20.72 4.13 2.90
C GLU A 271 -20.02 5.48 2.67
N VAL A 272 -19.42 5.69 1.50
CA VAL A 272 -18.79 6.97 1.15
C VAL A 272 -19.85 8.09 1.07
N ASP A 273 -19.58 9.21 1.74
CA ASP A 273 -20.51 10.33 1.95
C ASP A 273 -21.85 9.93 2.64
N GLY A 274 -21.87 8.76 3.29
CA GLY A 274 -23.04 8.19 3.94
C GLY A 274 -23.69 9.14 4.96
N LYS A 275 -24.99 9.40 4.78
CA LYS A 275 -25.78 10.13 5.77
C LYS A 275 -26.09 9.18 6.93
N ARG A 276 -25.61 9.50 8.14
CA ARG A 276 -26.01 8.81 9.37
C ARG A 276 -27.55 8.88 9.49
N ARG A 277 -28.18 7.72 9.70
CA ARG A 277 -29.57 7.62 10.18
C ARG A 277 -29.59 7.74 11.69
#